data_AF-A0ABD6RWN0-F1
#
_entry.id   AF-A0ABD6RWN0-F1
#
_cell.length_a   1.000
_cell.length_b   1.000
_cell.length_c   1.000
_cell.angle_alpha   90.00
_cell.angle_beta   90.00
_cell.angle_gamma   90.00
#
_symmetry.space_group_name_H-M   'P 1'
#
loop_
_entity.id
_entity.type
_entity.pdbx_description
1 polymer ?
#
loop_
_entity_poly.entity_id
_entity_poly.type
_entity_poly.pdbx_seq_one_letter_code
_entity_poly.pdbx_strand_id
1 'polypeptide(L)'
;MDNNIDKSQLGMRRKKKEEEEQKREKKTAGSVTFEPERKEEQDRSFPEKGKLFEKPKRKLTTKDLPKSIRLSIETHTAISTLATIEDMKIYEVINMLVEEKVESLPLSKQKLVKNTVKQALELKKSKE
;
A
#
# COMPACT_ATOMS: atom_id res chain seq x y z
N MET A 1 -74.76 34.13 18.67
CA MET A 1 -74.40 35.37 17.98
C MET A 1 -73.09 35.83 18.58
N ASP A 2 -72.10 36.09 17.73
CA ASP A 2 -70.68 35.97 18.02
C ASP A 2 -70.13 36.98 19.03
N ASN A 3 -69.43 36.50 20.06
CA ASN A 3 -68.65 37.35 20.96
C ASN A 3 -67.24 37.53 20.38
N ASN A 4 -67.09 38.57 19.57
CA ASN A 4 -65.84 38.99 18.98
C ASN A 4 -65.00 39.73 20.06
N ILE A 5 -64.14 38.99 20.77
CA ILE A 5 -63.28 39.58 21.80
C ILE A 5 -62.08 40.24 21.12
N ASP A 6 -61.96 41.56 21.32
CA ASP A 6 -60.89 42.39 20.78
C ASP A 6 -59.53 42.03 21.43
N LYS A 7 -58.61 41.51 20.61
CA LYS A 7 -57.29 41.00 21.05
C LYS A 7 -56.35 42.12 21.52
N SER A 8 -56.77 43.38 21.43
CA SER A 8 -56.06 44.56 21.92
C SER A 8 -56.00 44.63 23.46
N GLN A 9 -56.94 44.00 24.17
CA GLN A 9 -56.95 43.93 25.64
C GLN A 9 -56.10 42.78 26.22
N LEU A 10 -55.67 41.84 25.37
CA LEU A 10 -54.90 40.66 25.76
C LEU A 10 -53.40 40.97 25.90
N GLY A 11 -53.01 42.11 26.48
CA GLY A 11 -51.64 42.39 26.95
C GLY A 11 -50.49 42.07 25.98
N MET A 12 -50.76 41.96 24.69
CA MET A 12 -49.80 41.51 23.69
C MET A 12 -49.06 42.73 23.18
N ARG A 13 -47.99 43.10 23.89
CA ARG A 13 -46.94 43.98 23.36
C ARG A 13 -46.28 43.31 22.15
N ARG A 14 -46.92 43.40 20.98
CA ARG A 14 -46.23 43.39 19.69
C ARG A 14 -46.06 44.85 19.27
N LYS A 15 -44.87 45.19 18.77
CA LYS A 15 -44.40 46.52 18.32
C LYS A 15 -43.60 47.38 19.31
N LYS A 16 -42.75 46.78 20.15
CA LYS A 16 -41.57 47.45 20.71
C LYS A 16 -40.37 46.51 20.85
N LYS A 17 -40.15 45.63 19.87
CA LYS A 17 -38.96 44.77 19.81
C LYS A 17 -38.00 45.11 18.67
N GLU A 18 -38.45 45.85 17.66
CA GLU A 18 -37.63 46.16 16.47
C GLU A 18 -36.67 47.34 16.68
N GLU A 19 -36.88 48.21 17.67
CA GLU A 19 -35.93 49.30 17.98
C GLU A 19 -34.87 48.96 19.04
N GLU A 20 -35.11 47.97 19.91
CA GLU A 20 -34.13 47.57 20.95
C GLU A 20 -33.21 46.41 20.54
N GLU A 21 -33.54 45.67 19.47
CA GLU A 21 -32.67 44.59 18.97
C GLU A 21 -31.41 45.09 18.25
N GLN A 22 -31.33 46.38 17.90
CA GLN A 22 -30.15 46.95 17.24
C GLN A 22 -28.97 47.25 18.16
N LYS A 23 -29.06 46.98 19.49
CA LYS A 23 -27.98 47.27 20.46
C LYS A 23 -27.61 46.09 21.37
N ARG A 24 -27.63 44.86 20.86
CA ARG A 24 -26.89 43.76 21.51
C ARG A 24 -25.69 43.36 20.67
N GLU A 25 -24.60 44.09 20.86
CA GLU A 25 -23.29 43.69 20.37
C GLU A 25 -22.83 42.42 21.09
N LYS A 26 -22.63 41.34 20.32
CA LYS A 26 -22.05 40.10 20.85
C LYS A 26 -20.57 40.35 21.11
N LYS A 27 -20.15 40.30 22.38
CA LYS A 27 -18.76 40.56 22.83
C LYS A 27 -17.74 39.46 22.47
N THR A 28 -18.13 38.45 21.70
CA THR A 28 -17.28 37.30 21.39
C THR A 28 -17.45 36.92 19.92
N ALA A 29 -16.33 36.78 19.20
CA ALA A 29 -16.32 36.16 17.89
C ALA A 29 -16.85 34.72 18.00
N GLY A 30 -17.68 34.30 17.05
CA GLY A 30 -18.15 32.92 16.96
C GLY A 30 -16.97 31.95 16.78
N SER A 31 -17.10 30.72 17.27
CA SER A 31 -16.05 29.71 17.13
C SER A 31 -15.74 29.45 15.66
N VAL A 32 -14.47 29.58 15.28
CA VAL A 32 -14.00 29.24 13.94
C VAL A 32 -13.77 27.73 13.91
N THR A 33 -14.53 27.02 13.08
CA THR A 33 -14.27 25.61 12.78
C THR A 33 -13.07 25.55 11.83
N PHE A 34 -11.94 25.08 12.33
CA PHE A 34 -10.78 24.80 11.49
C PHE A 34 -10.93 23.39 10.92
N GLU A 35 -11.03 23.27 9.60
CA GLU A 35 -10.83 21.99 8.93
C GLU A 35 -9.32 21.70 8.93
N PRO A 36 -8.88 20.50 9.34
CA PRO A 36 -7.48 20.16 9.30
C PRO A 36 -6.99 20.19 7.86
N GLU A 37 -5.93 20.95 7.60
CA GLU A 37 -5.17 20.83 6.35
C GLU A 37 -4.76 19.37 6.21
N ARG A 38 -5.18 18.73 5.11
CA ARG A 38 -4.75 17.37 4.75
C ARG A 38 -3.25 17.39 4.49
N LYS A 39 -2.46 17.29 5.54
CA LYS A 39 -1.02 17.10 5.45
C LYS A 39 -0.76 15.65 5.09
N GLU A 40 -0.04 15.51 3.98
CA GLU A 40 0.58 14.29 3.46
C GLU A 40 -0.43 13.27 2.94
N GLU A 41 -0.63 13.29 1.62
CA GLU A 41 -0.85 12.07 0.88
C GLU A 41 0.23 11.08 1.34
N GLN A 42 -0.17 10.09 2.13
CA GLN A 42 0.70 9.00 2.49
C GLN A 42 0.94 8.21 1.21
N ASP A 43 1.93 8.63 0.43
CA ASP A 43 2.54 7.84 -0.61
C ASP A 43 3.05 6.58 0.06
N ARG A 44 2.23 5.54 0.05
CA ARG A 44 2.69 4.19 0.29
C ARG A 44 3.63 3.91 -0.88
N SER A 45 4.90 4.23 -0.69
CA SER A 45 5.99 3.76 -1.54
C SER A 45 6.03 2.24 -1.37
N PHE A 46 5.19 1.56 -2.14
CA PHE A 46 5.36 0.14 -2.40
C PHE A 46 6.79 0.00 -2.90
N PRO A 47 7.67 -0.75 -2.22
CA PRO A 47 9.05 -0.84 -2.62
C PRO A 47 9.05 -1.48 -4.01
N GLU A 48 9.43 -0.65 -4.97
CA GLU A 48 9.75 -0.95 -6.36
C GLU A 48 8.88 -2.02 -7.03
N LYS A 49 7.86 -1.54 -7.74
CA LYS A 49 7.24 -2.28 -8.84
C LYS A 49 8.35 -2.68 -9.82
N GLY A 50 8.74 -3.96 -9.85
CA GLY A 50 9.26 -4.49 -11.11
C GLY A 50 10.19 -5.69 -11.07
N LYS A 51 10.91 -6.01 -9.98
CA LYS A 51 11.81 -7.17 -10.00
C LYS A 51 11.84 -7.87 -8.65
N LEU A 52 11.18 -9.03 -8.59
CA LEU A 52 11.15 -9.93 -7.43
C LEU A 52 12.56 -10.39 -7.01
N PHE A 53 13.47 -10.42 -7.98
CA PHE A 53 14.88 -10.70 -7.83
C PHE A 53 15.64 -9.58 -8.55
N GLU A 54 16.41 -8.78 -7.81
CA GLU A 54 17.40 -7.92 -8.45
C GLU A 54 18.37 -8.83 -9.19
N LYS A 55 18.23 -8.91 -10.52
CA LYS A 55 19.22 -9.57 -11.36
C LYS A 55 20.55 -8.89 -11.06
N PRO A 56 21.58 -9.60 -10.53
CA PRO A 56 22.87 -8.98 -10.33
C PRO A 56 23.35 -8.46 -11.68
N LYS A 57 23.68 -7.17 -11.79
CA LYS A 57 24.23 -6.54 -13.02
C LYS A 57 25.60 -7.12 -13.43
N ARG A 58 26.12 -8.11 -12.68
CA ARG A 58 27.40 -8.77 -12.91
C ARG A 58 27.16 -10.16 -13.47
N LYS A 59 27.86 -10.49 -14.55
CA LYS A 59 27.98 -11.87 -15.03
C LYS A 59 28.52 -12.71 -13.86
N LEU A 60 27.73 -13.69 -13.40
CA LEU A 60 28.10 -14.54 -12.27
C LEU A 60 29.50 -15.14 -12.53
N THR A 61 30.48 -14.81 -11.69
CA THR A 61 31.84 -15.34 -11.83
C THR A 61 31.99 -16.63 -11.03
N THR A 62 32.99 -17.45 -11.36
CA THR A 62 33.18 -18.82 -10.85
C THR A 62 33.38 -18.94 -9.33
N LYS A 63 33.53 -17.84 -8.58
CA LYS A 63 33.55 -17.84 -7.10
C LYS A 63 32.15 -17.81 -6.46
N ASP A 64 31.12 -17.45 -7.22
CA ASP A 64 29.70 -17.52 -6.84
C ASP A 64 29.04 -18.81 -7.37
N LEU A 65 29.78 -19.92 -7.43
CA LEU A 65 29.24 -21.15 -7.98
C LEU A 65 28.00 -21.58 -7.16
N PRO A 66 26.84 -21.77 -7.81
CA PRO A 66 25.61 -22.11 -7.11
C PRO A 66 25.75 -23.47 -6.44
N LYS A 67 25.07 -23.63 -5.31
CA LYS A 67 24.98 -24.91 -4.60
C LYS A 67 24.43 -25.98 -5.55
N SER A 68 25.02 -27.17 -5.52
CA SER A 68 24.54 -28.32 -6.28
C SER A 68 23.22 -28.85 -5.68
N ILE A 69 22.23 -29.13 -6.53
CA ILE A 69 20.96 -29.76 -6.17
C ILE A 69 20.90 -31.13 -6.82
N ARG A 70 20.42 -32.14 -6.10
CA ARG A 70 20.17 -33.48 -6.68
C ARG A 70 18.77 -33.52 -7.28
N LEU A 71 18.67 -33.90 -8.55
CA LEU A 71 17.43 -33.99 -9.31
C LEU A 71 17.25 -35.40 -9.87
N SER A 72 16.01 -35.76 -10.22
CA SER A 72 15.75 -37.01 -10.95
C SER A 72 16.31 -36.93 -12.37
N ILE A 73 16.58 -38.08 -12.98
CA ILE A 73 17.13 -38.15 -14.35
C ILE A 73 16.17 -37.47 -15.34
N GLU A 74 14.87 -37.69 -15.18
CA GLU A 74 13.82 -37.11 -16.02
C GLU A 74 13.82 -35.57 -15.96
N THR A 75 13.86 -35.01 -14.74
CA THR A 75 13.85 -33.55 -14.55
C THR A 75 15.13 -32.89 -15.04
N HIS A 76 16.29 -33.51 -14.80
CA HIS A 76 17.56 -33.03 -15.33
C HIS A 76 17.56 -33.00 -16.86
N THR A 77 17.05 -34.06 -17.50
CA THR A 77 16.98 -34.14 -18.96
C THR A 77 16.06 -33.07 -19.52
N ALA A 78 14.88 -32.89 -18.92
CA ALA A 78 13.94 -31.84 -19.32
C ALA A 78 14.56 -30.44 -19.22
N ILE A 79 15.21 -30.11 -18.10
CA ILE A 79 15.88 -28.81 -17.91
C ILE A 79 17.03 -28.65 -18.92
N SER A 80 17.80 -29.71 -19.17
CA SER A 80 18.88 -29.67 -20.15
C SER A 80 18.35 -29.41 -21.56
N THR A 81 17.22 -30.02 -21.94
CA THR A 81 16.60 -29.78 -23.24
C THR A 81 16.03 -28.36 -23.36
N LEU A 82 15.41 -27.83 -22.30
CA LEU A 82 14.94 -26.44 -22.27
C LEU A 82 16.11 -25.46 -22.41
N ALA A 83 17.21 -25.72 -21.70
CA ALA A 83 18.44 -24.93 -21.79
C ALA A 83 19.01 -24.92 -23.22
N THR A 84 18.97 -26.04 -23.93
CA THR A 84 19.41 -26.10 -25.33
C THR A 84 18.45 -25.42 -26.30
N ILE A 85 17.15 -25.39 -26.02
CA ILE A 85 16.17 -24.73 -26.89
C ILE A 85 16.26 -23.20 -26.74
N GLU A 86 16.50 -22.72 -25.53
CA GLU A 86 16.53 -21.29 -25.21
C GLU A 86 17.95 -20.69 -25.30
N ASP A 87 18.97 -21.50 -25.66
CA ASP A 87 20.38 -21.12 -25.66
C ASP A 87 20.85 -20.49 -24.32
N MET A 88 20.35 -21.02 -23.21
CA MET A 88 20.65 -20.56 -21.85
C MET A 88 21.42 -21.61 -21.06
N LYS A 89 22.06 -21.19 -19.97
CA LYS A 89 22.70 -22.15 -19.06
C LYS A 89 21.65 -22.76 -18.14
N ILE A 90 21.85 -24.03 -17.75
CA ILE A 90 20.93 -24.80 -16.88
C ILE A 90 20.48 -24.01 -15.63
N TYR A 91 21.40 -23.28 -14.99
CA TYR A 91 21.07 -22.50 -13.79
C TYR A 91 20.21 -21.25 -14.07
N GLU A 92 20.30 -20.67 -15.26
CA GLU A 92 19.45 -19.54 -15.66
C GLU A 92 18.02 -20.02 -15.91
N VAL A 93 17.87 -21.18 -16.56
CA VAL A 93 16.57 -21.84 -16.76
C VAL A 93 15.92 -22.16 -15.42
N ILE A 94 16.68 -22.73 -14.48
CA ILE A 94 16.16 -23.02 -13.13
C ILE A 94 15.71 -21.72 -12.44
N ASN A 95 16.48 -20.64 -12.53
CA ASN A 95 16.08 -19.35 -11.96
C ASN A 95 14.79 -18.84 -12.58
N MET A 96 14.67 -18.86 -13.92
CA MET A 96 13.46 -18.44 -14.61
C MET A 96 12.23 -19.24 -14.20
N LEU A 97 12.34 -20.58 -14.15
CA LEU A 97 11.24 -21.45 -13.74
C LEU A 97 10.79 -21.17 -12.30
N VAL A 98 11.74 -20.90 -11.39
CA VAL A 98 11.43 -20.54 -10.00
C VAL A 98 10.78 -19.15 -9.93
N GLU A 99 11.29 -18.18 -10.68
CA GLU A 99 10.72 -16.82 -10.77
C GLU A 99 9.26 -16.86 -11.22
N GLU A 100 9.01 -17.50 -12.37
CA GLU A 100 7.68 -17.69 -12.92
C GLU A 100 6.76 -18.42 -11.95
N LYS A 101 7.28 -19.47 -11.29
CA LYS A 101 6.50 -20.21 -10.30
C LYS A 101 6.11 -19.33 -9.13
N VAL A 102 7.00 -18.50 -8.61
CA VAL A 102 6.68 -17.59 -7.50
C VAL A 102 5.67 -16.53 -7.94
N GLU A 103 5.82 -15.96 -9.14
CA GLU A 103 4.86 -14.99 -9.68
C GLU A 103 3.46 -15.56 -9.85
N SER A 104 3.34 -16.85 -10.20
CA SER A 104 2.05 -17.54 -10.32
C SER A 104 1.32 -17.76 -8.97
N LEU A 105 2.01 -17.63 -7.83
CA LEU A 105 1.41 -17.89 -6.51
C LEU A 105 0.56 -16.72 -6.01
N PRO A 106 -0.43 -16.98 -5.11
CA PRO A 106 -1.12 -15.92 -4.39
C PRO A 106 -0.17 -15.02 -3.59
N LEU A 107 -0.54 -13.74 -3.46
CA LEU A 107 0.26 -12.70 -2.77
C LEU A 107 0.73 -13.10 -1.37
N SER A 108 -0.08 -13.86 -0.62
CA SER A 108 0.29 -14.37 0.71
C SER A 108 1.50 -15.30 0.65
N LYS A 109 1.50 -16.27 -0.28
CA LYS A 109 2.60 -17.22 -0.47
C LYS A 109 3.84 -16.54 -1.05
N GLN A 110 3.66 -15.57 -1.95
CA GLN A 110 4.77 -14.76 -2.47
C GLN A 110 5.50 -14.00 -1.35
N LYS A 111 4.75 -13.37 -0.43
CA LYS A 111 5.34 -12.66 0.72
C LYS A 111 6.16 -13.59 1.62
N LEU A 112 5.68 -14.80 1.86
CA LEU A 112 6.42 -15.80 2.64
C LEU A 112 7.77 -16.11 1.99
N VAL A 113 7.77 -16.40 0.68
CA VAL A 113 9.01 -16.67 -0.07
C VAL A 113 9.96 -15.47 0.02
N LYS A 114 9.47 -14.25 -0.24
CA LYS A 114 10.30 -13.03 -0.15
C LYS A 114 10.94 -12.83 1.22
N ASN A 115 10.17 -13.01 2.29
CA ASN A 115 10.68 -12.86 3.65
C ASN A 115 11.77 -13.89 3.97
N THR A 116 11.58 -15.15 3.56
CA THR A 116 12.59 -16.20 3.78
C THR A 116 13.88 -15.93 3.01
N VAL A 117 13.79 -15.45 1.76
CA VAL A 117 14.96 -15.09 0.95
C VAL A 117 15.72 -13.92 1.58
N LYS A 118 15.01 -12.89 2.05
CA LYS A 118 15.62 -11.74 2.75
C LYS A 118 16.41 -12.18 3.98
N GLN A 119 15.82 -13.03 4.81
CA GLN A 119 16.50 -13.59 5.99
C GLN A 119 17.76 -14.38 5.61
N ALA A 120 17.70 -15.21 4.56
CA ALA A 120 18.85 -15.98 4.09
C ALA A 120 20.01 -15.08 3.59
N LEU A 121 19.70 -13.95 2.96
CA LEU A 121 20.70 -12.96 2.53
C LEU A 121 21.33 -12.22 3.70
N GLU A 122 20.54 -11.84 4.70
CA GLU A 122 21.04 -11.22 5.94
C GLU A 122 21.98 -12.18 6.70
N LEU A 123 21.63 -13.46 6.80
CA LEU A 123 22.47 -14.49 7.41
C LEU A 123 23.80 -14.69 6.67
N LYS A 124 23.82 -14.61 5.33
CA LYS A 124 25.08 -14.66 4.56
C LYS A 124 25.97 -13.46 4.88
N LYS A 125 25.42 -12.24 4.89
CA LYS A 125 26.16 -11.01 5.20
C LYS A 125 26.74 -11.00 6.61
N SER A 126 26.07 -11.64 7.57
CA SER A 126 26.56 -11.73 8.95
C SER A 126 27.73 -12.71 9.16
N LYS A 127 28.01 -13.56 8.17
CA LYS A 127 29.06 -14.60 8.23
C LYS A 127 30.33 -14.23 7.45
N GLU A 128 30.26 -13.20 6.62
CA GLU A 128 31.42 -12.57 5.95
C GLU A 128 31.98 -11.44 6.83
#